data_AF-A0A1D8S782-F1
#
_entry.id   AF-A0A1D8S782-F1
#
_cell.length_a   1.000
_cell.length_b   1.000
_cell.length_c   1.000
_cell.angle_alpha   90.00
_cell.angle_beta   90.00
_cell.angle_gamma   90.00
#
_symmetry.space_group_name_H-M   'P 1'
#
loop_
_entity.id
_entity.type
_entity.pdbx_description
1 polymer ?
#
loop_
_entity_poly.entity_id
_entity_poly.type
_entity_poly.pdbx_seq_one_letter_code
_entity_poly.pdbx_strand_id
1 'polypeptide(L)' 'MNELVADFAGELVSLVAVAIGSTLFTALGLLGEQAALSNMMTGSLALGAWELFIGAWALFVGVYLLGIKQLVPRAQALLA' A
#
# COMPACT_ATOMS: atom_id res chain seq x y z
N MET A 1 5.66 -34.17 -3.79
CA MET A 1 4.71 -33.39 -4.60
C MET A 1 3.75 -32.57 -3.73
N ASN A 2 3.05 -33.15 -2.74
CA ASN A 2 2.14 -32.38 -1.87
C ASN A 2 2.81 -31.25 -1.07
N GLU A 3 4.03 -31.43 -0.58
CA GLU A 3 4.75 -30.40 0.18
C GLU A 3 5.07 -29.17 -0.68
N LEU A 4 5.61 -29.38 -1.89
CA LEU A 4 5.86 -28.31 -2.86
C LEU A 4 4.60 -27.51 -3.22
N VAL A 5 3.45 -28.20 -3.36
CA VAL A 5 2.17 -27.55 -3.65
C VAL A 5 1.70 -26.72 -2.44
N ALA A 6 1.89 -27.22 -1.23
CA ALA A 6 1.52 -26.50 -0.01
C ALA A 6 2.38 -25.25 0.21
N ASP A 7 3.69 -25.35 -0.02
CA ASP A 7 4.62 -24.22 0.08
C ASP A 7 4.28 -23.12 -0.95
N PHE A 8 4.05 -23.51 -2.20
CA PHE A 8 3.66 -22.58 -3.26
C PHE A 8 2.31 -21.90 -2.97
N ALA A 9 1.32 -22.65 -2.48
CA ALA A 9 0.03 -22.08 -2.08
C ALA A 9 0.17 -21.09 -0.92
N GLY A 10 0.99 -21.41 0.08
CA GLY A 10 1.30 -20.50 1.19
C GLY A 10 1.97 -19.20 0.72
N GLU A 11 2.91 -19.31 -0.22
CA GLU A 11 3.57 -18.16 -0.82
C GLU A 11 2.61 -17.28 -1.63
N LEU A 12 1.71 -17.87 -2.42
CA LEU A 12 0.67 -17.13 -3.15
C LEU A 12 -0.28 -16.39 -2.20
N VAL A 13 -0.74 -17.04 -1.13
CA VAL A 13 -1.59 -16.39 -0.12
C VAL A 13 -0.88 -15.21 0.53
N SER A 14 0.40 -15.38 0.87
CA SER A 14 1.25 -14.32 1.42
C SER A 14 1.41 -13.16 0.44
N LEU A 15 1.65 -13.44 -0.84
CA LEU A 15 1.76 -12.43 -1.89
C LEU A 15 0.46 -11.64 -2.05
N VAL A 16 -0.68 -12.33 -2.10
CA VAL A 16 -2.01 -11.70 -2.19
C VAL A 16 -2.27 -10.82 -0.97
N ALA A 17 -1.92 -11.27 0.24
CA ALA A 17 -2.06 -10.47 1.44
C ALA A 17 -1.24 -9.17 1.37
N VAL A 18 0.01 -9.24 0.89
CA VAL A 18 0.86 -8.06 0.67
C VAL A 18 0.28 -7.14 -0.42
N ALA A 19 -0.26 -7.72 -1.49
CA ALA A 19 -0.91 -6.96 -2.57
C ALA A 19 -2.11 -6.17 -2.04
N ILE A 20 -2.98 -6.85 -1.29
CA ILE A 20 -4.14 -6.22 -0.63
C ILE A 20 -3.68 -5.10 0.30
N GLY A 21 -2.66 -5.36 1.14
CA GLY A 21 -2.09 -4.34 2.02
C GLY A 21 -1.57 -3.12 1.26
N SER A 22 -0.79 -3.35 0.19
CA SER A 22 -0.27 -2.29 -0.69
C SER A 22 -1.40 -1.45 -1.29
N THR A 23 -2.43 -2.09 -1.83
CA THR A 23 -3.60 -1.41 -2.41
C THR A 23 -4.38 -0.61 -1.37
N LEU A 24 -4.64 -1.18 -0.19
CA LEU A 24 -5.37 -0.51 0.88
C LEU A 24 -4.64 0.73 1.38
N PHE A 25 -3.34 0.62 1.68
CA PHE A 25 -2.54 1.77 2.12
C PHE A 25 -2.44 2.84 1.02
N THR A 26 -2.33 2.44 -0.24
CA THR A 26 -2.33 3.38 -1.36
C THR A 26 -3.67 4.12 -1.46
N ALA A 27 -4.79 3.40 -1.38
CA ALA A 27 -6.13 4.01 -1.42
C ALA A 27 -6.34 4.97 -0.26
N LEU A 28 -5.98 4.58 0.97
CA LEU A 28 -6.05 5.45 2.15
C LEU A 28 -5.17 6.69 2.00
N GLY A 29 -3.98 6.54 1.43
CA GLY A 29 -3.08 7.65 1.14
C GLY A 29 -3.70 8.67 0.18
N LEU A 30 -4.27 8.20 -0.94
CA LEU A 30 -4.97 9.05 -1.92
C LEU A 30 -6.20 9.74 -1.32
N LEU A 31 -6.95 9.07 -0.46
CA LEU A 31 -8.08 9.67 0.25
C LEU A 31 -7.61 10.74 1.24
N GLY A 32 -6.50 10.48 1.94
CA GLY A 32 -5.87 11.44 2.85
C GLY A 32 -5.40 12.70 2.13
N GLU A 33 -4.77 12.56 0.96
CA GLU A 33 -4.35 13.71 0.14
C GLU A 33 -5.56 14.52 -0.37
N GLN A 34 -6.63 13.85 -0.79
CA GLN A 34 -7.87 14.53 -1.20
C GLN A 34 -8.51 15.31 -0.05
N ALA A 35 -8.59 14.70 1.14
CA ALA A 35 -9.11 15.36 2.34
C ALA A 35 -8.24 16.58 2.72
N ALA A 36 -6.92 16.39 2.69
CA ALA A 36 -5.96 17.44 3.00
C ALA A 36 -6.12 18.67 2.12
N LEU A 37 -6.19 18.46 0.79
CA LEU A 37 -6.40 19.54 -0.17
C LEU A 37 -7.74 20.23 0.06
N SER A 38 -8.81 19.46 0.31
CA SER A 38 -10.14 20.02 0.61
C SER A 38 -10.12 20.90 1.85
N ASN A 39 -9.49 20.45 2.93
CA ASN A 39 -9.39 21.20 4.19
C ASN A 39 -8.49 22.43 4.07
N MET A 40 -7.39 22.35 3.34
CA MET A 40 -6.54 23.52 3.07
C MET A 40 -7.28 24.58 2.24
N MET A 41 -8.02 24.17 1.22
CA MET A 41 -8.81 25.08 0.36
C MET A 41 -9.97 25.76 1.09
N THR A 42 -10.49 25.13 2.16
CA THR A 42 -11.56 25.69 3.00
C THR A 42 -11.03 26.49 4.20
N GLY A 43 -9.71 26.70 4.28
CA GLY A 43 -9.05 27.53 5.29
C GLY A 43 -8.58 26.79 6.54
N SER A 44 -8.81 25.48 6.63
CA SER A 44 -8.37 24.63 7.76
C SER A 44 -6.96 24.08 7.51
N LEU A 45 -5.95 24.95 7.56
CA LEU A 45 -4.56 24.59 7.25
C LEU A 45 -3.97 23.55 8.21
N ALA A 46 -4.25 23.63 9.51
CA ALA A 46 -3.68 22.72 10.49
C ALA A 46 -4.18 21.28 10.30
N LEU A 47 -5.50 21.12 10.09
CA LEU A 47 -6.10 19.81 9.81
C LEU A 47 -5.63 19.28 8.46
N GLY A 48 -5.66 20.12 7.42
CA GLY A 48 -5.23 19.72 6.09
C GLY A 48 -3.75 19.31 6.05
N ALA A 49 -2.86 19.98 6.79
CA ALA A 49 -1.46 19.61 6.88
C ALA A 49 -1.25 18.25 7.59
N TRP A 50 -2.04 17.98 8.63
CA TRP A 50 -2.01 16.68 9.31
C TRP A 50 -2.49 15.55 8.39
N GLU A 51 -3.60 15.74 7.69
CA GLU A 51 -4.12 14.78 6.73
C GLU A 51 -3.15 14.55 5.57
N LEU A 52 -2.48 15.60 5.09
CA LEU A 52 -1.45 15.49 4.05
C LEU A 52 -0.30 14.62 4.51
N PHE A 53 0.16 14.82 5.75
CA PHE A 53 1.23 14.04 6.34
C PHE A 53 0.85 12.56 6.45
N ILE A 54 -0.33 12.26 7.00
CA ILE A 54 -0.82 10.87 7.13
C ILE A 54 -1.06 10.23 5.76
N GLY A 55 -1.63 10.99 4.81
CA GLY A 55 -1.85 10.54 3.43
C GLY A 55 -0.54 10.17 2.74
N ALA A 56 0.45 11.08 2.78
CA ALA A 56 1.77 10.84 2.22
C ALA A 56 2.48 9.65 2.89
N TRP A 57 2.35 9.51 4.22
CA TRP A 57 2.90 8.36 4.94
C TRP A 57 2.24 7.05 4.51
N ALA A 58 0.91 7.01 4.37
CA ALA A 58 0.19 5.84 3.90
C ALA A 58 0.57 5.48 2.45
N LEU A 59 0.73 6.46 1.56
CA LEU A 59 1.25 6.24 0.21
C LEU A 59 2.67 5.67 0.22
N PHE A 60 3.55 6.20 1.06
CA PHE A 60 4.90 5.68 1.19
C PHE A 60 4.91 4.20 1.62
N VAL A 61 4.07 3.84 2.59
CA VAL A 61 3.90 2.44 3.02
C VAL A 61 3.33 1.59 1.88
N GLY A 62 2.20 2.00 1.29
CA GLY A 62 1.49 1.23 0.28
C GLY A 62 2.29 1.05 -1.01
N VAL A 63 2.79 2.14 -1.59
CA VAL A 63 3.48 2.13 -2.88
C VAL A 63 4.92 1.67 -2.74
N TYR A 64 5.69 2.26 -1.83
CA TYR A 64 7.13 2.02 -1.79
C TYR A 64 7.50 0.79 -0.94
N LEU A 65 7.06 0.74 0.32
CA LEU A 65 7.47 -0.35 1.22
C LEU A 65 6.80 -1.69 0.88
N LEU A 66 5.51 -1.68 0.55
CA LEU A 66 4.78 -2.89 0.22
C LEU A 66 4.80 -3.17 -1.29
N GLY A 67 4.48 -2.20 -2.13
CA GLY A 67 4.44 -2.38 -3.58
C GLY A 67 5.83 -2.65 -4.17
N ILE A 68 6.71 -1.65 -4.16
CA ILE A 68 8.00 -1.70 -4.84
C ILE A 68 8.99 -2.63 -4.13
N LYS A 69 9.09 -2.56 -2.79
CA LYS A 69 10.10 -3.33 -2.05
C LYS A 69 9.73 -4.79 -1.78
N GLN A 70 8.45 -5.14 -1.75
CA GLN A 70 8.02 -6.50 -1.39
C GLN A 70 7.23 -7.18 -2.50
N LEU A 71 6.15 -6.57 -2.98
CA LEU A 71 5.23 -7.17 -3.93
C LEU A 71 5.90 -7.41 -5.29
N VAL A 72 6.53 -6.39 -5.86
CA VAL A 72 7.14 -6.46 -7.20
C VAL A 72 8.23 -7.53 -7.28
N PRO A 73 9.25 -7.57 -6.39
CA PRO A 73 10.31 -8.58 -6.47
C PRO A 73 9.78 -9.99 -6.29
N ARG A 74 8.81 -10.20 -5.38
CA ARG A 74 8.20 -11.51 -5.14
C ARG A 74 7.34 -11.96 -6.32
N ALA A 75 6.56 -11.06 -6.89
CA ALA A 75 5.77 -11.35 -8.10
C ALA A 75 6.69 -11.70 -9.29
N GLN A 76 7.80 -10.99 -9.45
CA GLN A 76 8.80 -11.31 -10.48
C GLN A 76 9.43 -12.69 -10.26
N ALA A 77 9.77 -13.03 -9.01
CA ALA A 77 10.35 -14.33 -8.67
C ALA A 77 9.39 -15.50 -8.95
N LEU A 78 8.08 -15.30 -8.77
CA LEU A 78 7.06 -16.32 -9.04
C LEU A 78 6.73 -16.50 -10.53
N LEU A 79 7.00 -15.48 -11.35
CA LEU A 79 6.73 -15.48 -12.79
C LEU A 79 7.95 -15.87 -13.64
N ALA A 80 9.14 -15.94 -13.04
CA ALA A 80 10.39 -16.34 -13.68
C ALA A 80 10.54 -17.86 -13.74
#